data_AF-A0A7S1PQD4-F1
#
_entry.id   AF-A0A7S1PQD4-F1
#
_cell.length_a   1.000
_cell.length_b   1.000
_cell.length_c   1.000
_cell.angle_alpha   90.00
_cell.angle_beta   90.00
_cell.angle_gamma   90.00
#
_symmetry.space_group_name_H-M   'P 1'
#
loop_
_entity.id
_entity.type
_entity.pdbx_description
1 polymer ?
#
loop_
_entity_poly.entity_id
_entity_poly.type
_entity_poly.pdbx_seq_one_letter_code
_entity_poly.pdbx_strand_id
1 'polypeptide(L)'
;MAHPAFSAEQRRFERQHQRAVRLWKVDLLGVSIRAVDFKTSKKVEIISDELRADPYRLQALAEHLRLFGTPNATFLDVGANVGLVSVLLAKMNPAAEVLALEPVPEFYRFLLWNLKLNG
;
A
#
# COMPACT_ATOMS: atom_id res chain seq x y z
N MET A 1 21.38 7.03 -18.27
CA MET A 1 21.51 5.76 -17.52
C MET A 1 20.09 5.28 -17.19
N ALA A 2 19.73 4.03 -17.47
CA ALA A 2 18.40 3.53 -17.11
C ALA A 2 18.34 3.36 -15.58
N HIS A 3 17.25 3.82 -14.95
CA HIS A 3 17.07 3.65 -13.51
C HIS A 3 17.16 2.15 -13.15
N PRO A 4 17.88 1.75 -12.07
CA PRO A 4 18.07 0.33 -11.72
C PRO A 4 16.76 -0.46 -11.62
N ALA A 5 15.67 0.23 -11.29
CA ALA A 5 14.34 -0.35 -11.25
C ALA A 5 13.76 -0.86 -12.58
N PHE A 6 14.38 -0.52 -13.71
CA PHE A 6 13.97 -0.96 -15.04
C PHE A 6 15.02 -1.86 -15.71
N SER A 7 15.98 -2.39 -14.93
CA SER A 7 17.02 -3.27 -15.44
C SER A 7 16.47 -4.65 -15.85
N ALA A 8 17.22 -5.38 -16.68
CA ALA A 8 16.88 -6.75 -17.04
C ALA A 8 16.94 -7.71 -15.83
N GLU A 9 17.87 -7.44 -14.91
CA GLU A 9 18.00 -8.14 -13.64
C GLU A 9 16.74 -7.95 -12.77
N GLN A 10 16.23 -6.71 -12.69
CA GLN A 10 15.00 -6.42 -11.96
C GLN A 10 13.81 -7.19 -12.54
N ARG A 11 13.64 -7.21 -13.86
CA ARG A 11 12.58 -8.02 -14.51
C ARG A 11 12.73 -9.51 -14.23
N ARG A 12 13.97 -10.01 -14.13
CA ARG A 12 14.24 -11.41 -13.78
C ARG A 12 13.86 -11.71 -12.33
N PHE A 13 14.22 -10.83 -11.40
CA PHE A 13 13.79 -10.91 -10.00
C PHE A 13 12.27 -10.97 -9.92
N GLU A 14 11.55 -10.04 -10.55
CA GLU A 14 10.09 -9.99 -10.51
C GLU A 14 9.46 -11.30 -11.01
N ARG A 15 9.92 -11.83 -12.14
CA ARG A 15 9.45 -13.13 -12.67
C ARG A 15 9.73 -14.31 -11.75
N GLN A 16 10.90 -14.33 -11.11
CA GLN A 16 11.27 -15.41 -10.18
C GLN A 16 10.41 -15.37 -8.91
N HIS A 17 10.10 -14.17 -8.41
CA HIS A 17 9.40 -14.01 -7.14
C HIS A 17 7.87 -14.09 -7.26
N GLN A 18 7.29 -13.97 -8.46
CA GLN A 18 5.84 -14.17 -8.67
C GLN A 18 5.30 -15.50 -8.13
N ARG A 19 6.10 -16.58 -8.13
CA ARG A 19 5.69 -17.88 -7.57
C ARG A 19 5.87 -17.98 -6.05
N ALA A 20 6.60 -17.04 -5.45
CA ALA A 20 6.94 -17.00 -4.03
C ALA A 20 6.01 -16.08 -3.21
N VAL A 21 5.04 -15.43 -3.85
CA VAL A 21 4.08 -14.54 -3.16
C VAL A 21 2.81 -15.25 -2.74
N ARG A 22 2.15 -14.69 -1.73
CA ARG A 22 0.77 -14.98 -1.35
C ARG A 22 -0.07 -13.73 -1.63
N LEU A 23 -1.25 -13.93 -2.24
CA LEU A 23 -2.26 -12.89 -2.35
C LEU A 23 -3.15 -12.91 -1.09
N TRP A 24 -3.31 -11.75 -0.50
CA TRP A 24 -4.18 -11.45 0.62
C TRP A 24 -5.34 -10.59 0.13
N LYS A 25 -6.52 -10.86 0.69
CA LYS A 25 -7.67 -9.96 0.63
C LYS A 25 -7.94 -9.56 2.07
N VAL A 26 -7.84 -8.27 2.35
CA VAL A 26 -8.06 -7.73 3.69
C VAL A 26 -9.16 -6.67 3.61
N ASP A 27 -10.14 -6.77 4.50
CA ASP A 27 -11.17 -5.77 4.66
C ASP A 27 -10.83 -4.95 5.90
N LEU A 28 -10.46 -3.69 5.68
CA LEU A 28 -9.98 -2.75 6.68
C LEU A 28 -10.86 -1.50 6.66
N LEU A 29 -11.46 -1.18 7.81
CA LEU A 29 -12.23 0.05 7.99
C LEU A 29 -13.34 0.28 6.93
N GLY A 30 -13.94 -0.81 6.42
CA GLY A 30 -14.96 -0.76 5.36
C GLY A 30 -14.41 -0.76 3.94
N VAL A 31 -13.10 -0.88 3.76
CA VAL A 31 -12.40 -0.89 2.47
C VAL A 31 -11.77 -2.26 2.21
N SER A 32 -12.04 -2.81 1.03
CA SER A 32 -11.40 -4.05 0.57
C SER A 32 -10.09 -3.75 -0.15
N ILE A 33 -9.00 -4.38 0.31
CA ILE A 33 -7.65 -4.22 -0.22
C ILE A 33 -7.10 -5.58 -0.65
N ARG A 34 -6.49 -5.59 -1.84
CA ARG A 34 -5.69 -6.73 -2.31
C ARG A 34 -4.22 -6.44 -2.07
N ALA A 35 -3.51 -7.33 -1.41
CA ALA A 35 -2.07 -7.18 -1.18
C ALA A 35 -1.34 -8.48 -1.47
N VAL A 36 -0.17 -8.40 -2.09
CA VAL A 36 0.79 -9.47 -2.23
C VAL A 36 2.01 -9.18 -1.37
N ASP A 37 2.54 -10.25 -0.79
CA ASP A 37 3.76 -10.27 0.01
C ASP A 37 4.37 -11.67 -0.09
N PHE A 38 5.59 -11.89 0.40
CA PHE A 38 6.19 -13.22 0.47
C PHE A 38 5.32 -14.19 1.27
N LYS A 39 5.28 -15.45 0.83
CA LYS A 39 4.55 -16.55 1.51
C LYS A 39 4.96 -16.74 2.97
N THR A 40 6.21 -16.41 3.30
CA THR A 40 6.80 -16.53 4.64
C THR A 40 6.69 -15.26 5.46
N SER A 41 6.28 -14.14 4.85
CA SER A 41 6.09 -12.88 5.55
C SER A 41 4.76 -12.85 6.28
N LYS A 42 4.76 -12.22 7.46
CA LYS A 42 3.56 -11.91 8.25
C LYS A 42 3.21 -10.42 8.22
N LYS A 43 3.84 -9.61 7.37
CA LYS A 43 3.67 -8.15 7.39
C LYS A 43 2.24 -7.74 7.08
N VAL A 44 1.63 -8.30 6.04
CA VAL A 44 0.22 -7.99 5.70
C VAL A 44 -0.71 -8.32 6.86
N GLU A 45 -0.53 -9.48 7.50
CA GLU A 45 -1.31 -9.90 8.67
C GLU A 45 -1.14 -8.92 9.84
N ILE A 46 0.10 -8.69 10.29
CA ILE A 46 0.40 -7.82 11.43
C ILE A 46 -0.11 -6.39 11.21
N ILE A 47 0.17 -5.81 10.04
CA ILE A 47 -0.26 -4.44 9.72
C ILE A 47 -1.79 -4.38 9.60
N SER A 48 -2.43 -5.41 9.03
CA SER A 48 -3.89 -5.45 8.95
C SER A 48 -4.54 -5.51 10.34
N ASP A 49 -3.98 -6.28 11.27
CA ASP A 49 -4.50 -6.38 12.63
C ASP A 49 -4.33 -5.07 13.40
N GLU A 50 -3.19 -4.39 13.24
CA GLU A 50 -2.96 -3.05 13.79
C GLU A 50 -3.97 -2.04 13.24
N LEU A 51 -4.18 -2.01 11.92
CA LEU A 51 -5.08 -1.05 11.28
C LEU A 51 -6.56 -1.28 11.60
N ARG A 52 -6.97 -2.51 11.98
CA ARG A 52 -8.35 -2.79 12.42
C ARG A 52 -8.74 -1.99 13.67
N ALA A 53 -7.78 -1.67 14.54
CA ALA A 53 -8.01 -0.85 15.71
C ALA A 53 -8.10 0.65 15.39
N ASP A 54 -7.88 1.03 14.12
CA ASP A 54 -7.81 2.41 13.64
C ASP A 54 -6.98 3.36 14.52
N PRO A 55 -5.71 3.02 14.85
CA PRO A 55 -4.90 3.80 15.78
C PRO A 55 -4.66 5.24 15.28
N TYR A 56 -4.72 5.44 13.97
CA TYR A 56 -4.54 6.75 13.32
C TYR A 56 -5.85 7.49 13.08
N ARG A 57 -6.99 6.94 13.48
CA ARG A 57 -8.33 7.52 13.31
C ARG A 57 -8.64 7.85 11.84
N LEU A 58 -8.24 6.98 10.92
CA LEU A 58 -8.41 7.14 9.48
C LEU A 58 -9.90 7.25 9.09
N GLN A 59 -10.80 6.59 9.81
CA GLN A 59 -12.25 6.74 9.55
C GLN A 59 -12.73 8.16 9.84
N ALA A 60 -12.38 8.68 11.01
CA ALA A 60 -12.75 10.04 11.40
C ALA A 60 -12.10 11.10 10.49
N LEU A 61 -10.85 10.85 10.07
CA LEU A 61 -10.17 11.69 9.09
C LEU A 61 -10.90 11.70 7.74
N ALA A 62 -11.24 10.53 7.19
CA ALA A 62 -11.95 10.44 5.92
C ALA A 62 -13.35 11.10 5.98
N GLU A 63 -14.07 10.92 7.10
CA GLU A 63 -15.34 11.60 7.33
C GLU A 63 -15.16 13.12 7.38
N HIS A 64 -14.15 13.61 8.09
CA HIS A 64 -13.83 15.04 8.17
C HIS A 64 -13.51 15.61 6.77
N LEU A 65 -12.65 14.94 6.01
CA LEU A 65 -12.28 15.39 4.66
C LEU A 65 -13.50 15.41 3.71
N ARG A 66 -14.40 14.43 3.84
CA ARG A 66 -15.65 14.37 3.07
C ARG A 66 -16.62 15.50 3.42
N LEU A 67 -16.74 15.86 4.70
CA LEU A 67 -17.70 16.87 5.19
C LEU A 67 -17.19 18.30 5.00
N PHE A 68 -15.90 18.55 5.25
CA PHE A 68 -15.34 19.89 5.30
C PHE A 68 -14.52 20.27 4.07
N GLY A 69 -14.25 19.32 3.17
CA GLY A 69 -13.74 19.59 1.84
C GLY A 69 -12.33 20.16 1.82
N THR A 70 -11.33 19.28 1.85
CA THR A 70 -10.01 19.60 1.27
C THR A 70 -9.89 18.81 -0.04
N PRO A 71 -10.35 19.37 -1.17
CA PRO A 71 -10.44 18.65 -2.43
C PRO A 71 -9.09 18.12 -2.96
N ASN A 72 -7.97 18.46 -2.32
CA ASN A 72 -6.61 18.05 -2.71
C ASN A 72 -5.74 17.76 -1.47
N ALA A 73 -6.26 17.03 -0.47
CA ALA A 73 -5.40 16.61 0.63
C ALA A 73 -4.23 15.76 0.09
N THR A 74 -3.00 16.08 0.49
CA THR A 74 -1.82 15.26 0.17
C THR A 74 -1.39 14.51 1.43
N PHE A 75 -1.39 13.18 1.36
CA PHE A 75 -0.85 12.31 2.39
C PHE A 75 0.58 11.93 2.08
N LEU A 76 1.43 11.96 3.10
CA LEU A 76 2.80 11.49 3.02
C LEU A 76 2.95 10.22 3.88
N ASP A 77 3.13 9.07 3.22
CA ASP A 77 3.33 7.76 3.87
C ASP A 77 4.82 7.40 3.84
N VAL A 78 5.50 7.58 4.97
CA VAL A 78 6.94 7.33 5.11
C VAL A 78 7.16 5.96 5.74
N GLY A 79 7.86 5.09 5.03
CA GLY A 79 7.96 3.67 5.41
C GLY A 79 6.73 2.89 4.98
N ALA A 80 6.25 3.17 3.75
CA ALA A 80 5.01 2.62 3.21
C ALA A 80 5.00 1.08 3.15
N ASN A 81 6.14 0.43 3.30
CA ASN A 81 6.31 -1.03 3.36
C ASN A 81 5.68 -1.67 2.12
N VAL A 82 4.79 -2.66 2.29
CA VAL A 82 4.04 -3.28 1.18
C VAL A 82 2.82 -2.44 0.72
N GLY A 83 2.59 -1.25 1.28
CA GLY A 83 1.62 -0.27 0.79
C GLY A 83 0.20 -0.38 1.34
N LEU A 84 -0.04 -1.09 2.44
CA LEU A 84 -1.39 -1.25 3.01
C LEU A 84 -2.02 0.11 3.40
N VAL A 85 -1.26 0.96 4.11
CA VAL A 85 -1.74 2.28 4.54
C VAL A 85 -1.96 3.20 3.35
N SER A 86 -0.98 3.28 2.44
CA SER A 86 -1.10 4.04 1.20
C SER A 86 -2.38 3.71 0.40
N VAL A 87 -2.66 2.41 0.19
CA VAL A 87 -3.86 1.97 -0.53
C VAL A 87 -5.13 2.31 0.25
N LEU A 88 -5.12 2.13 1.57
CA LEU A 88 -6.25 2.44 2.43
C LEU A 88 -6.60 3.94 2.35
N LEU A 89 -5.60 4.83 2.49
CA LEU A 89 -5.75 6.27 2.38
C LEU A 89 -6.33 6.70 1.02
N ALA A 90 -5.78 6.16 -0.07
CA ALA A 90 -6.24 6.45 -1.43
C ALA A 90 -7.69 6.01 -1.67
N LYS A 91 -8.07 4.83 -1.16
CA LYS A 91 -9.45 4.31 -1.31
C LYS A 91 -10.47 5.04 -0.44
N MET A 92 -10.09 5.42 0.78
CA MET A 92 -10.96 6.18 1.68
C MET A 92 -11.14 7.63 1.22
N ASN A 93 -10.16 8.16 0.48
CA ASN A 93 -10.14 9.56 0.04
C ASN A 93 -9.83 9.65 -1.47
N PRO A 94 -10.77 9.34 -2.37
CA PRO A 94 -10.48 9.23 -3.82
C PRO A 94 -10.01 10.51 -4.50
N ALA A 95 -10.21 11.68 -3.89
CA ALA A 95 -9.72 12.97 -4.40
C ALA A 95 -8.34 13.37 -3.84
N ALA A 96 -7.81 12.61 -2.87
CA ALA A 96 -6.52 12.91 -2.24
C ALA A 96 -5.35 12.38 -3.08
N GLU A 97 -4.20 13.03 -2.91
CA GLU A 97 -2.92 12.54 -3.39
C GLU A 97 -2.22 11.75 -2.27
N VAL A 98 -1.59 10.62 -2.60
CA VAL A 98 -0.80 9.82 -1.66
C VAL A 98 0.62 9.69 -2.18
N LEU A 99 1.56 10.28 -1.45
CA LEU A 99 3.00 10.15 -1.69
C LEU A 99 3.56 9.07 -0.76
N ALA A 100 3.86 7.90 -1.33
CA ALA A 100 4.38 6.75 -0.60
C ALA A 100 5.89 6.61 -0.79
N LEU A 101 6.64 6.56 0.31
CA LEU A 101 8.09 6.38 0.33
C LEU A 101 8.47 5.09 1.03
N GLU A 102 9.19 4.22 0.33
CA GLU A 102 9.71 2.97 0.88
C GLU A 102 11.19 2.80 0.48
N PRO A 103 12.13 2.85 1.45
CA PRO A 103 13.56 2.75 1.15
C PRO A 103 14.05 1.33 0.89
N VAL A 104 13.34 0.30 1.37
CA VAL A 104 13.73 -1.11 1.17
C VAL A 104 13.33 -1.55 -0.23
N PRO A 105 14.29 -1.89 -1.13
CA PRO A 105 14.00 -2.17 -2.53
C PRO A 105 12.96 -3.29 -2.74
N GLU A 106 12.98 -4.31 -1.89
CA GLU A 106 12.05 -5.43 -1.93
C GLU A 106 10.62 -4.99 -1.59
N PHE A 107 10.45 -4.22 -0.52
CA PHE A 107 9.13 -3.72 -0.12
C PHE A 107 8.60 -2.69 -1.10
N TYR A 108 9.48 -1.85 -1.67
CA TYR A 108 9.11 -0.95 -2.75
C TYR A 108 8.49 -1.71 -3.95
N ARG A 109 8.96 -2.92 -4.27
CA ARG A 109 8.31 -3.74 -5.33
C ARG A 109 6.94 -4.21 -4.94
N PHE A 110 6.77 -4.68 -3.70
CA PHE A 110 5.47 -5.09 -3.20
C PHE A 110 4.51 -3.91 -3.13
N LEU A 111 4.96 -2.73 -2.70
CA LEU A 111 4.21 -1.48 -2.78
C LEU A 111 3.72 -1.24 -4.20
N LEU A 112 4.60 -1.23 -5.21
CA LEU A 112 4.20 -1.02 -6.61
C LEU A 112 3.20 -2.09 -7.11
N TRP A 113 3.41 -3.35 -6.76
CA TRP A 113 2.49 -4.43 -7.12
C TRP A 113 1.13 -4.25 -6.45
N ASN A 114 1.10 -3.83 -5.19
CA ASN A 114 -0.12 -3.64 -4.41
C ASN A 114 -0.88 -2.39 -4.84
N LEU A 115 -0.20 -1.30 -5.19
CA LEU A 115 -0.82 -0.15 -5.84
C LEU A 115 -1.52 -0.61 -7.13
N LYS A 116 -0.81 -1.30 -8.02
CA LYS A 116 -1.38 -1.83 -9.27
C LYS A 116 -2.58 -2.77 -9.06
N LEU A 117 -2.60 -3.53 -7.96
CA LEU A 117 -3.74 -4.40 -7.61
C LEU A 117 -4.96 -3.62 -7.13
N ASN A 118 -4.88 -2.32 -6.87
CA ASN A 118 -5.94 -1.56 -6.22
C ASN A 118 -6.50 -0.38 -7.03
N GLY A 119 -5.90 -0.06 -8.17
CA GLY A 119 -6.30 1.04 -9.06
C GLY A 119 -5.23 2.10 -9.12
#